data_AF-A0A1G2YGD1-F1
#
_entry.id   AF-A0A1G2YGD1-F1
#
_cell.length_a   1.000
_cell.length_b   1.000
_cell.length_c   1.000
_cell.angle_alpha   90.00
_cell.angle_beta   90.00
_cell.angle_gamma   90.00
#
_symmetry.space_group_name_H-M   'P 1'
#
loop_
_entity.id
_entity.type
_entity.pdbx_description
1 polymer ?
#
loop_
_entity_poly.entity_id
_entity_poly.type
_entity_poly.pdbx_seq_one_letter_code
_entity_poly.pdbx_strand_id
1 'polypeptide(L)'
;MKSKKKLIAVVFASLMLNGFAHDKSRAGIDYPMVTAPPDSFFEKGREKDRDAARKFYKKYINIKGMPVVASAEVADLALQCTYDIVTHMLAGRPDVLGAMVEQGMYLIIIGKDQVYTDMPEYRNSPNPEFQNERVRGTGGHPTSFGEENLLSLPIDRYDDESIAVHEFCHTIDGTLRRIDPTWQERKTAAYRNAVDKGLFKDTYAGSNSAEYWAECAQAYFDTNRINNWNHGPIGGREQLKIYDPQGYELVRTAFNLSPEQDWRYTPLQKLPAVSPPPAKFNIDPYYTKFTWAREFTVLGRQASDEAMLKANDTIRKMFAYRHDILKALIADGVKLVVLGPDERLSDLPEFKKPTEKYLDLNARFLDYSPDTKLLVVGQENVLGDLNDPHSTECQVIRVFAKALYYVTGTRSVDPNWDSRPRRIWQQYELRVKRLDIRFDEKLKEIYDSAMSKGLWKGTAAVNDRVEYWAEGVLAYFDATGPVAPPNNTTHSITTRETLAAYDPDLFALVDETMAYNGKVDWRYRTSVLK
;
A
#
# COMPACT_ATOMS: atom_id res chain seq x y z
N MET A 1 -23.47 57.62 35.27
CA MET A 1 -22.21 57.82 34.51
C MET A 1 -21.78 56.50 33.89
N LYS A 2 -21.60 56.49 32.57
CA LYS A 2 -21.39 55.32 31.70
C LYS A 2 -20.07 54.61 32.03
N SER A 3 -20.12 53.35 32.45
CA SER A 3 -18.95 52.45 32.51
C SER A 3 -18.87 51.66 31.20
N LYS A 4 -17.80 51.88 30.44
CA LYS A 4 -17.51 51.25 29.15
C LYS A 4 -17.13 49.77 29.38
N LYS A 5 -17.87 48.84 28.79
CA LYS A 5 -17.45 47.45 28.59
C LYS A 5 -16.27 47.43 27.62
N LYS A 6 -15.09 46.99 28.07
CA LYS A 6 -13.98 46.59 27.17
C LYS A 6 -14.22 45.15 26.75
N LEU A 7 -14.52 44.96 25.48
CA LEU A 7 -14.54 43.66 24.81
C LEU A 7 -13.08 43.24 24.57
N ILE A 8 -12.60 42.24 25.28
CA ILE A 8 -11.31 41.60 24.99
C ILE A 8 -11.59 40.52 23.94
N ALA A 9 -11.27 40.82 22.69
CA ALA A 9 -11.22 39.81 21.63
C ALA A 9 -9.91 39.02 21.79
N VAL A 10 -10.03 37.78 22.28
CA VAL A 10 -8.93 36.81 22.28
C VAL A 10 -8.89 36.18 20.90
N VAL A 11 -7.95 36.61 20.07
CA VAL A 11 -7.61 35.95 18.80
C VAL A 11 -6.76 34.73 19.16
N PHE A 12 -7.33 33.53 19.05
CA PHE A 12 -6.56 32.28 19.08
C PHE A 12 -5.80 32.15 17.75
N ALA A 13 -4.51 32.48 17.77
CA ALA A 13 -3.59 32.10 16.72
C ALA A 13 -3.24 30.62 16.89
N SER A 14 -3.81 29.77 16.04
CA SER A 14 -3.47 28.36 15.92
C SER A 14 -2.09 28.20 15.29
N LEU A 15 -1.05 28.12 16.13
CA LEU A 15 0.27 27.62 15.76
C LEU A 15 0.31 26.11 16.04
N MET A 16 0.07 25.31 15.00
CA MET A 16 0.42 23.89 14.95
C MET A 16 1.51 23.73 13.90
N LEU A 17 2.74 24.07 14.26
CA LEU A 17 3.94 23.59 13.59
C LEU A 17 4.39 22.33 14.33
N ASN A 18 3.89 21.17 13.90
CA ASN A 18 4.54 19.91 14.26
C ASN A 18 5.81 19.80 13.43
N GLY A 19 6.94 19.86 14.13
CA GLY A 19 8.27 19.84 13.54
C GLY A 19 8.52 18.55 12.79
N PHE A 20 8.65 18.66 11.47
CA PHE A 20 9.48 17.73 10.72
C PHE A 20 10.92 17.98 11.15
N ALA A 21 11.51 17.03 11.86
CA ALA A 21 12.94 17.03 12.09
C ALA A 21 13.61 16.93 10.70
N HIS A 22 14.21 18.03 10.26
CA HIS A 22 15.08 18.04 9.08
C HIS A 22 16.21 17.04 9.33
N ASP A 23 16.19 15.92 8.61
CA ASP A 23 17.36 15.05 8.56
C ASP A 23 18.52 15.82 7.92
N LYS A 24 19.70 15.72 8.52
CA LYS A 24 20.90 16.49 8.15
C LYS A 24 21.42 16.17 6.75
N SER A 25 20.89 15.14 6.08
CA SER A 25 21.29 14.74 4.72
C SER A 25 20.84 15.72 3.62
N ARG A 26 19.74 16.48 3.83
CA ARG A 26 19.26 17.49 2.87
C ARG A 26 19.79 18.91 3.11
N ALA A 27 20.62 19.11 4.12
CA ALA A 27 21.09 20.42 4.58
C ALA A 27 22.11 21.12 3.65
N GLY A 28 22.25 20.69 2.39
CA GLY A 28 23.27 21.20 1.46
C GLY A 28 22.77 21.53 0.04
N ILE A 29 21.48 21.37 -0.26
CA ILE A 29 20.94 21.64 -1.59
C ILE A 29 20.19 22.96 -1.57
N ASP A 30 20.74 23.95 -2.27
CA ASP A 30 20.04 25.21 -2.55
C ASP A 30 18.99 24.94 -3.63
N TYR A 31 17.73 24.81 -3.21
CA TYR A 31 16.61 24.65 -4.13
C TYR A 31 16.19 26.02 -4.65
N PRO A 32 15.88 26.16 -5.95
CA PRO A 32 15.24 27.37 -6.44
C PRO A 32 13.96 27.67 -5.65
N MET A 33 13.69 28.94 -5.40
CA MET A 33 12.47 29.36 -4.71
C MET A 33 11.23 28.95 -5.51
N VAL A 34 10.19 28.49 -4.82
CA VAL A 34 8.87 28.24 -5.44
C VAL A 34 8.20 29.58 -5.74
N THR A 35 7.79 29.77 -6.98
CA THR A 35 7.15 31.01 -7.46
C THR A 35 5.81 30.72 -8.12
N ALA A 36 5.11 31.76 -8.59
CA ALA A 36 4.02 31.58 -9.54
C ALA A 36 4.55 31.11 -10.91
N PRO A 37 3.81 30.30 -11.67
CA PRO A 37 4.21 29.92 -13.03
C PRO A 37 4.28 31.14 -13.96
N PRO A 38 5.37 31.32 -14.74
CA PRO A 38 5.46 32.38 -15.73
C PRO A 38 4.51 32.12 -16.91
N ASP A 39 4.10 33.17 -17.64
CA ASP A 39 3.22 33.01 -18.81
C ASP A 39 3.77 32.07 -19.88
N SER A 40 5.10 32.03 -20.03
CA SER A 40 5.80 31.16 -20.97
C SER A 40 5.63 29.66 -20.67
N PHE A 41 5.30 29.28 -19.43
CA PHE A 41 4.98 27.89 -19.10
C PHE A 41 3.68 27.45 -19.77
N PHE A 42 2.62 28.28 -19.69
CA PHE A 42 1.30 27.90 -20.19
C PHE A 42 1.25 27.73 -21.72
N GLU A 43 2.19 28.34 -22.44
CA GLU A 43 2.33 28.14 -23.88
C GLU A 43 2.88 26.75 -24.26
N LYS A 44 3.52 26.03 -23.31
CA LYS A 44 4.01 24.65 -23.51
C LYS A 44 2.88 23.61 -23.49
N GLY A 45 1.79 23.89 -22.80
CA GLY A 45 0.63 22.99 -22.70
C GLY A 45 -0.20 22.93 -23.99
N ARG A 46 -0.98 21.84 -24.15
CA ARG A 46 -1.93 21.70 -25.27
C ARG A 46 -2.92 22.88 -25.23
N GLU A 47 -3.21 23.48 -26.38
CA GLU A 47 -4.07 24.67 -26.50
C GLU A 47 -5.38 24.54 -25.71
N LYS A 48 -6.06 23.40 -25.87
CA LYS A 48 -7.32 23.09 -25.17
C LYS A 48 -7.23 23.06 -23.63
N ASP A 49 -6.04 22.95 -23.05
CA ASP A 49 -5.83 22.84 -21.60
C ASP A 49 -5.33 24.13 -20.97
N ARG A 50 -4.86 25.12 -21.77
CA ARG A 50 -4.15 26.31 -21.28
C ARG A 50 -4.97 27.14 -20.30
N ASP A 51 -6.23 27.40 -20.60
CA ASP A 51 -7.10 28.20 -19.73
C ASP A 51 -7.38 27.50 -18.39
N ALA A 52 -7.57 26.18 -18.43
CA ALA A 52 -7.73 25.39 -17.22
C ALA A 52 -6.43 25.40 -16.40
N ALA A 53 -5.29 25.20 -17.05
CA ALA A 53 -3.96 25.24 -16.43
C ALA A 53 -3.66 26.59 -15.77
N ARG A 54 -3.95 27.73 -16.43
CA ARG A 54 -3.78 29.10 -15.87
C ARG A 54 -4.61 29.32 -14.60
N LYS A 55 -5.82 28.76 -14.57
CA LYS A 55 -6.70 28.83 -13.39
C LYS A 55 -6.24 27.91 -12.27
N PHE A 56 -5.73 26.73 -12.61
CA PHE A 56 -5.40 25.68 -11.66
C PHE A 56 -4.00 25.81 -11.03
N TYR A 57 -2.95 25.94 -11.85
CA TYR A 57 -1.57 25.97 -11.38
C TYR A 57 -1.21 27.32 -10.76
N LYS A 58 -0.64 27.27 -9.56
CA LYS A 58 -0.26 28.44 -8.75
C LYS A 58 1.17 28.39 -8.23
N LYS A 59 1.81 27.21 -8.28
CA LYS A 59 3.19 26.99 -7.83
C LYS A 59 4.05 26.47 -8.97
N TYR A 60 5.30 26.89 -8.98
CA TYR A 60 6.28 26.60 -10.00
C TYR A 60 7.69 26.50 -9.39
N ILE A 61 8.47 25.51 -9.80
CA ILE A 61 9.93 25.46 -9.63
C ILE A 61 10.58 25.05 -10.95
N ASN A 62 11.76 25.58 -11.24
CA ASN A 62 12.50 25.30 -12.47
C ASN A 62 13.67 24.35 -12.23
N ILE A 63 13.65 23.18 -12.86
CA ILE A 63 14.76 22.22 -12.83
C ILE A 63 15.60 22.43 -14.08
N LYS A 64 16.53 23.40 -14.04
CA LYS A 64 17.47 23.70 -15.13
C LYS A 64 16.80 23.82 -16.53
N GLY A 65 15.61 24.42 -16.57
CA GLY A 65 14.82 24.61 -17.80
C GLY A 65 13.57 23.73 -17.90
N MET A 66 13.46 22.68 -17.08
CA MET A 66 12.28 21.81 -17.01
C MET A 66 11.32 22.31 -15.91
N PRO A 67 10.09 22.75 -16.25
CA PRO A 67 9.10 23.18 -15.26
C PRO A 67 8.59 22.03 -14.38
N VAL A 68 8.35 22.33 -13.11
CA VAL A 68 7.45 21.57 -12.23
C VAL A 68 6.35 22.52 -11.78
N VAL A 69 5.09 22.11 -11.89
CA VAL A 69 3.94 22.93 -11.48
C VAL A 69 2.98 22.20 -10.56
N ALA A 70 2.29 22.95 -9.71
CA ALA A 70 1.28 22.42 -8.79
C ALA A 70 0.19 23.45 -8.49
N SER A 71 -0.94 22.98 -7.95
CA SER A 71 -1.99 23.85 -7.41
C SER A 71 -1.51 24.59 -6.15
N ALA A 72 -2.32 25.52 -5.63
CA ALA A 72 -1.95 26.31 -4.45
C ALA A 72 -1.86 25.48 -3.15
N GLU A 73 -2.59 24.37 -3.06
CA GLU A 73 -2.66 23.57 -1.83
C GLU A 73 -1.47 22.62 -1.64
N VAL A 74 -0.77 22.27 -2.72
CA VAL A 74 0.42 21.41 -2.69
C VAL A 74 1.55 22.12 -1.94
N ALA A 75 2.21 21.45 -1.01
CA ALA A 75 3.32 22.01 -0.26
C ALA A 75 4.54 22.33 -1.14
N ASP A 76 5.22 23.45 -0.87
CA ASP A 76 6.44 23.84 -1.59
C ASP A 76 7.53 22.76 -1.51
N LEU A 77 7.57 22.06 -0.36
CA LEU A 77 8.47 20.95 -0.13
C LEU A 77 8.30 19.82 -1.16
N ALA A 78 7.10 19.60 -1.70
CA ALA A 78 6.88 18.57 -2.72
C ALA A 78 7.56 18.94 -4.05
N LEU A 79 7.53 20.22 -4.42
CA LEU A 79 8.25 20.75 -5.58
C LEU A 79 9.77 20.65 -5.38
N GLN A 80 10.25 20.92 -4.17
CA GLN A 80 11.66 20.78 -3.81
C GLN A 80 12.14 19.33 -3.79
N CYS A 81 11.33 18.39 -3.27
CA CYS A 81 11.61 16.95 -3.36
C CYS A 81 11.64 16.47 -4.81
N THR A 82 10.78 17.02 -5.67
CA THR A 82 10.80 16.73 -7.10
C THR A 82 12.10 17.22 -7.75
N TYR A 83 12.55 18.44 -7.43
CA TYR A 83 13.84 18.97 -7.87
C TYR A 83 14.99 18.06 -7.44
N ASP A 84 14.99 17.63 -6.16
CA ASP A 84 15.98 16.73 -5.57
C ASP A 84 16.09 15.42 -6.36
N ILE A 85 14.98 14.70 -6.54
CA ILE A 85 14.94 13.40 -7.22
C ILE A 85 15.44 13.52 -8.66
N VAL A 86 14.90 14.48 -9.43
CA VAL A 86 15.23 14.63 -10.85
C VAL A 86 16.69 15.01 -11.05
N THR A 87 17.22 15.95 -10.25
CA THR A 87 18.61 16.41 -10.41
C THR A 87 19.63 15.35 -10.04
N HIS A 88 19.35 14.50 -9.06
CA HIS A 88 20.22 13.37 -8.72
C HIS A 88 20.12 12.25 -9.75
N MET A 89 18.91 11.85 -10.14
CA MET A 89 18.72 10.80 -11.15
C MET A 89 19.45 11.15 -12.46
N LEU A 90 19.41 12.41 -12.90
CA LEU A 90 20.06 12.85 -14.15
C LEU A 90 21.44 13.48 -13.97
N ALA A 91 22.08 13.36 -12.80
CA ALA A 91 23.37 13.99 -12.54
C ALA A 91 24.47 13.54 -13.53
N GLY A 92 24.45 12.27 -13.95
CA GLY A 92 25.35 11.69 -14.94
C GLY A 92 24.90 11.86 -16.39
N ARG A 93 23.72 12.44 -16.64
CA ARG A 93 23.06 12.55 -17.96
C ARG A 93 22.48 13.94 -18.25
N PRO A 94 23.31 15.01 -18.26
CA PRO A 94 22.85 16.35 -18.63
C PRO A 94 22.30 16.43 -20.06
N ASP A 95 22.74 15.55 -20.96
CA ASP A 95 22.24 15.40 -22.33
C ASP A 95 20.76 14.97 -22.35
N VAL A 96 20.36 14.05 -21.47
CA VAL A 96 18.97 13.61 -21.33
C VAL A 96 18.10 14.76 -20.81
N LEU A 97 18.57 15.48 -19.79
CA LEU A 97 17.84 16.65 -19.26
C LEU A 97 17.69 17.74 -20.33
N GLY A 98 18.75 18.04 -21.07
CA GLY A 98 18.71 18.99 -22.19
C GLY A 98 17.67 18.61 -23.24
N ALA A 99 17.64 17.33 -23.66
CA ALA A 99 16.67 16.83 -24.61
C ALA A 99 15.22 16.91 -24.08
N MET A 100 14.98 16.69 -22.77
CA MET A 100 13.66 16.89 -22.16
C MET A 100 13.23 18.37 -22.22
N VAL A 101 14.15 19.30 -21.94
CA VAL A 101 13.89 20.75 -21.99
C VAL A 101 13.56 21.20 -23.41
N GLU A 102 14.32 20.75 -24.41
CA GLU A 102 14.07 21.04 -25.83
C GLU A 102 12.70 20.53 -26.30
N GLN A 103 12.27 19.37 -25.78
CA GLN A 103 10.96 18.79 -26.06
C GLN A 103 9.81 19.50 -25.33
N GLY A 104 10.10 20.48 -24.49
CA GLY A 104 9.12 21.20 -23.70
C GLY A 104 8.49 20.37 -22.58
N MET A 105 9.17 19.30 -22.13
CA MET A 105 8.72 18.46 -21.03
C MET A 105 8.47 19.29 -19.76
N TYR A 106 7.44 18.92 -19.00
CA TYR A 106 7.17 19.48 -17.69
C TYR A 106 6.58 18.41 -16.77
N LEU A 107 6.73 18.65 -15.47
CA LEU A 107 6.28 17.78 -14.40
C LEU A 107 5.12 18.44 -13.65
N ILE A 108 4.20 17.63 -13.14
CA ILE A 108 3.07 18.11 -12.34
C ILE A 108 2.99 17.34 -11.02
N ILE A 109 2.52 18.00 -9.96
CA ILE A 109 2.27 17.34 -8.67
C ILE A 109 0.77 17.27 -8.42
N ILE A 110 0.28 16.05 -8.16
CA ILE A 110 -1.09 15.77 -7.75
C ILE A 110 -1.15 15.91 -6.22
N GLY A 111 -1.90 16.88 -5.71
CA GLY A 111 -2.03 17.11 -4.28
C GLY A 111 -2.64 15.94 -3.53
N LYS A 112 -2.30 15.79 -2.24
CA LYS A 112 -2.68 14.65 -1.39
C LYS A 112 -4.20 14.46 -1.20
N ASP A 113 -4.98 15.50 -1.46
CA ASP A 113 -6.44 15.52 -1.41
C ASP A 113 -7.09 15.71 -2.79
N GLN A 114 -6.28 15.82 -3.85
CA GLN A 114 -6.73 15.87 -5.25
C GLN A 114 -6.82 14.45 -5.83
N VAL A 115 -7.47 14.29 -6.98
CA VAL A 115 -7.45 13.05 -7.79
C VAL A 115 -6.84 13.30 -9.16
N TYR A 116 -6.54 12.22 -9.91
CA TYR A 116 -5.86 12.31 -11.20
C TYR A 116 -6.59 13.22 -12.21
N THR A 117 -7.92 13.14 -12.27
CA THR A 117 -8.72 13.96 -13.19
C THR A 117 -8.91 15.41 -12.74
N ASP A 118 -8.44 15.82 -11.57
CA ASP A 118 -8.40 17.24 -11.20
C ASP A 118 -7.32 17.98 -12.01
N MET A 119 -6.31 17.26 -12.50
CA MET A 119 -5.27 17.83 -13.34
C MET A 119 -5.87 18.31 -14.66
N PRO A 120 -5.57 19.56 -15.09
CA PRO A 120 -6.03 20.09 -16.36
C PRO A 120 -5.82 19.12 -17.54
N GLU A 121 -4.68 18.44 -17.62
CA GLU A 121 -4.32 17.55 -18.71
C GLU A 121 -5.17 16.28 -18.78
N TYR A 122 -5.78 15.88 -17.67
CA TYR A 122 -6.49 14.60 -17.52
C TYR A 122 -7.98 14.74 -17.21
N ARG A 123 -8.50 15.97 -17.10
CA ARG A 123 -9.92 16.27 -16.75
C ARG A 123 -10.98 15.63 -17.64
N ASN A 124 -10.61 15.23 -18.86
CA ASN A 124 -11.52 14.59 -19.83
C ASN A 124 -11.19 13.09 -20.01
N SER A 125 -10.64 12.44 -18.97
CA SER A 125 -10.40 11.00 -18.99
C SER A 125 -11.70 10.24 -19.27
N PRO A 126 -11.72 9.25 -20.19
CA PRO A 126 -12.94 8.52 -20.53
C PRO A 126 -13.45 7.62 -19.40
N ASN A 127 -12.59 7.24 -18.45
CA ASN A 127 -12.93 6.40 -17.29
C ASN A 127 -12.38 7.06 -16.01
N PRO A 128 -13.00 8.15 -15.52
CA PRO A 128 -12.45 8.93 -14.42
C PRO A 128 -12.36 8.12 -13.12
N GLU A 129 -13.37 7.32 -12.78
CA GLU A 129 -13.40 6.52 -11.56
C GLU A 129 -12.24 5.52 -11.53
N PHE A 130 -12.03 4.77 -12.62
CA PHE A 130 -10.95 3.80 -12.74
C PHE A 130 -9.55 4.44 -12.60
N GLN A 131 -9.35 5.62 -13.21
CA GLN A 131 -8.07 6.31 -13.11
C GLN A 131 -7.89 6.92 -11.72
N ASN A 132 -8.91 7.58 -11.16
CA ASN A 132 -8.83 8.20 -9.85
C ASN A 132 -8.64 7.17 -8.72
N GLU A 133 -9.16 5.95 -8.91
CA GLU A 133 -8.95 4.86 -7.97
C GLU A 133 -7.48 4.42 -7.91
N ARG A 134 -6.72 4.49 -9.01
CA ARG A 134 -5.37 3.91 -9.08
C ARG A 134 -4.26 4.96 -9.19
N VAL A 135 -4.43 6.00 -9.99
CA VAL A 135 -3.31 6.81 -10.49
C VAL A 135 -2.93 7.90 -9.50
N ARG A 136 -1.70 7.80 -9.00
CA ARG A 136 -1.02 8.89 -8.28
C ARG A 136 0.25 9.36 -8.98
N GLY A 137 0.55 8.81 -10.16
CA GLY A 137 1.61 9.28 -11.03
C GLY A 137 1.52 8.65 -12.41
N THR A 138 2.12 9.31 -13.39
CA THR A 138 2.19 8.84 -14.78
C THR A 138 3.45 9.34 -15.44
N GLY A 139 4.14 8.45 -16.13
CA GLY A 139 5.22 8.78 -17.06
C GLY A 139 4.72 9.45 -18.34
N GLY A 140 5.59 10.21 -18.98
CA GLY A 140 5.32 10.86 -20.26
C GLY A 140 5.22 12.39 -20.17
N HIS A 141 4.41 12.99 -21.03
CA HIS A 141 4.30 14.45 -21.19
C HIS A 141 2.87 14.95 -20.92
N PRO A 142 2.59 15.56 -19.76
CA PRO A 142 3.51 15.72 -18.62
C PRO A 142 3.72 14.43 -17.84
N THR A 143 4.76 14.42 -17.01
CA THR A 143 4.95 13.41 -15.97
C THR A 143 4.29 13.89 -14.68
N SER A 144 3.61 13.02 -13.95
CA SER A 144 2.93 13.39 -12.70
C SER A 144 3.39 12.58 -11.49
N PHE A 145 3.42 13.21 -10.32
CA PHE A 145 3.79 12.59 -9.03
C PHE A 145 2.78 12.93 -7.94
N GLY A 146 2.53 11.99 -7.03
CA GLY A 146 1.66 12.18 -5.87
C GLY A 146 2.39 12.91 -4.76
N GLU A 147 1.79 13.99 -4.23
CA GLU A 147 2.34 14.77 -3.13
C GLU A 147 2.60 13.90 -1.89
N GLU A 148 1.67 13.01 -1.55
CA GLU A 148 1.79 12.12 -0.40
C GLU A 148 2.99 11.17 -0.50
N ASN A 149 3.35 10.72 -1.71
CA ASN A 149 4.51 9.88 -1.94
C ASN A 149 5.82 10.69 -1.88
N LEU A 150 5.85 11.86 -2.52
CA LEU A 150 7.00 12.79 -2.46
C LEU A 150 7.32 13.23 -1.03
N LEU A 151 6.29 13.39 -0.20
CA LEU A 151 6.43 13.83 1.18
C LEU A 151 6.44 12.69 2.21
N SER A 152 6.34 11.43 1.75
CA SER A 152 6.26 10.25 2.61
C SER A 152 5.16 10.41 3.69
N LEU A 153 3.96 10.87 3.32
CA LEU A 153 2.86 11.07 4.26
C LEU A 153 2.26 9.72 4.70
N PRO A 154 1.71 9.61 5.93
CA PRO A 154 1.04 8.38 6.40
C PRO A 154 -0.18 7.92 5.59
N ILE A 155 -0.65 8.76 4.66
CA ILE A 155 -1.74 8.48 3.72
C ILE A 155 -1.24 8.12 2.32
N ASP A 156 0.04 7.78 2.19
CA ASP A 156 0.58 7.24 0.97
C ASP A 156 0.17 5.76 0.84
N ARG A 157 -0.40 5.42 -0.31
CA ARG A 157 -0.73 4.03 -0.67
C ARG A 157 0.46 3.27 -1.28
N TYR A 158 1.49 4.02 -1.66
CA TYR A 158 2.77 3.59 -2.21
C TYR A 158 3.89 3.76 -1.19
N ASP A 159 3.55 3.57 0.09
CA ASP A 159 4.36 3.85 1.27
C ASP A 159 5.68 3.06 1.42
N ASP A 160 5.98 2.15 0.51
CA ASP A 160 7.22 1.39 0.43
C ASP A 160 7.87 1.42 -0.96
N GLU A 161 7.53 2.42 -1.77
CA GLU A 161 8.20 2.72 -3.03
C GLU A 161 8.22 4.22 -3.38
N SER A 162 8.98 4.59 -4.42
CA SER A 162 8.92 5.93 -5.01
C SER A 162 8.27 5.88 -6.38
N ILE A 163 7.04 6.39 -6.47
CA ILE A 163 6.34 6.60 -7.75
C ILE A 163 7.10 7.63 -8.57
N ALA A 164 7.67 8.65 -7.93
CA ALA A 164 8.42 9.68 -8.65
C ALA A 164 9.61 9.11 -9.41
N VAL A 165 10.37 8.19 -8.79
CA VAL A 165 11.46 7.46 -9.46
C VAL A 165 10.91 6.60 -10.61
N HIS A 166 9.84 5.83 -10.36
CA HIS A 166 9.23 4.95 -11.37
C HIS A 166 8.75 5.72 -12.60
N GLU A 167 7.87 6.70 -12.41
CA GLU A 167 7.22 7.43 -13.50
C GLU A 167 8.20 8.32 -14.25
N PHE A 168 9.20 8.87 -13.56
CA PHE A 168 10.26 9.61 -14.23
C PHE A 168 11.15 8.69 -15.08
N CYS A 169 11.34 7.43 -14.70
CA CYS A 169 12.03 6.45 -15.54
C CYS A 169 11.32 6.19 -16.86
N HIS A 170 9.98 6.18 -16.90
CA HIS A 170 9.22 6.11 -18.16
C HIS A 170 9.46 7.33 -19.06
N THR A 171 9.62 8.51 -18.45
CA THR A 171 9.94 9.76 -19.18
C THR A 171 11.38 9.76 -19.69
N ILE A 172 12.33 9.24 -18.90
CA ILE A 172 13.72 9.00 -19.33
C ILE A 172 13.74 7.99 -20.48
N ASP A 173 13.01 6.88 -20.40
CA ASP A 173 12.89 5.89 -21.47
C ASP A 173 12.36 6.52 -22.78
N GLY A 174 11.30 7.33 -22.68
CA GLY A 174 10.78 8.11 -23.81
C GLY A 174 11.82 9.03 -24.46
N THR A 175 12.68 9.65 -23.64
CA THR A 175 13.72 10.57 -24.11
C THR A 175 14.90 9.81 -24.72
N LEU A 176 15.37 8.75 -24.07
CA LEU A 176 16.48 7.92 -24.54
C LEU A 176 16.16 7.26 -25.88
N ARG A 177 14.91 6.81 -26.11
CA ARG A 177 14.47 6.31 -27.42
C ARG A 177 14.65 7.30 -28.57
N ARG A 178 14.73 8.60 -28.28
CA ARG A 178 14.92 9.65 -29.29
C ARG A 178 16.38 9.99 -29.53
N ILE A 179 17.19 10.04 -28.45
CA ILE A 179 18.57 10.54 -28.52
C ILE A 179 19.63 9.43 -28.60
N ASP A 180 19.27 8.20 -28.23
CA ASP A 180 20.12 7.02 -28.32
C ASP A 180 19.43 5.92 -29.15
N PRO A 181 19.83 5.71 -30.42
CA PRO A 181 19.20 4.73 -31.29
C PRO A 181 19.38 3.27 -30.81
N THR A 182 20.35 3.00 -29.93
CA THR A 182 20.62 1.65 -29.40
C THR A 182 19.78 1.33 -28.16
N TRP A 183 19.19 2.34 -27.51
CA TRP A 183 18.55 2.22 -26.21
C TRP A 183 17.44 1.16 -26.19
N GLN A 184 16.54 1.21 -27.17
CA GLN A 184 15.41 0.28 -27.22
C GLN A 184 15.86 -1.18 -27.37
N GLU A 185 16.92 -1.42 -28.14
CA GLU A 185 17.49 -2.76 -28.32
C GLU A 185 18.12 -3.26 -27.01
N ARG A 186 18.95 -2.44 -26.36
CA ARG A 186 19.60 -2.79 -25.08
C ARG A 186 18.57 -3.12 -23.98
N LYS A 187 17.56 -2.26 -23.82
CA LYS A 187 16.46 -2.48 -22.86
C LYS A 187 15.68 -3.75 -23.16
N THR A 188 15.35 -3.99 -24.44
CA THR A 188 14.60 -5.19 -24.85
C THR A 188 15.42 -6.47 -24.67
N ALA A 189 16.72 -6.43 -24.93
CA ALA A 189 17.61 -7.57 -24.72
C ALA A 189 17.72 -7.94 -23.23
N ALA A 190 17.92 -6.95 -22.35
CA ALA A 190 17.96 -7.17 -20.90
C ALA A 190 16.63 -7.75 -20.38
N TYR A 191 15.50 -7.17 -20.81
CA TYR A 191 14.17 -7.68 -20.46
C TYR A 191 13.96 -9.13 -20.90
N ARG A 192 14.28 -9.47 -22.16
CA ARG A 192 14.17 -10.85 -22.66
C ARG A 192 15.06 -11.80 -21.87
N ASN A 193 16.29 -11.40 -21.54
CA ASN A 193 17.18 -12.21 -20.72
C ASN A 193 16.57 -12.53 -19.34
N ALA A 194 15.95 -11.54 -18.70
CA ALA A 194 15.29 -11.73 -17.42
C ALA A 194 14.09 -12.68 -17.53
N VAL A 195 13.23 -12.50 -18.53
CA VAL A 195 12.06 -13.35 -18.79
C VAL A 195 12.47 -14.79 -19.12
N ASP A 196 13.49 -14.99 -19.97
CA ASP A 196 13.97 -16.32 -20.37
C ASP A 196 14.55 -17.12 -19.19
N LYS A 197 15.07 -16.42 -18.17
CA LYS A 197 15.53 -16.99 -16.89
C LYS A 197 14.39 -17.22 -15.88
N GLY A 198 13.16 -16.82 -16.21
CA GLY A 198 12.01 -16.85 -15.30
C GLY A 198 12.09 -15.80 -14.18
N LEU A 199 12.96 -14.79 -14.30
CA LEU A 199 13.00 -13.68 -13.36
C LEU A 199 11.74 -12.82 -13.50
N PHE A 200 11.36 -12.15 -12.41
CA PHE A 200 10.19 -11.26 -12.38
C PHE A 200 8.87 -11.95 -12.80
N LYS A 201 8.82 -13.28 -12.80
CA LYS A 201 7.62 -14.04 -13.12
C LYS A 201 6.47 -13.58 -12.23
N ASP A 202 5.36 -13.28 -12.90
CA ASP A 202 4.15 -12.78 -12.29
C ASP A 202 4.24 -11.43 -11.56
N THR A 203 5.26 -10.62 -11.85
CA THR A 203 5.41 -9.27 -11.29
C THR A 203 5.09 -8.18 -12.33
N TYR A 204 5.03 -6.93 -11.89
CA TYR A 204 4.80 -5.76 -12.73
C TYR A 204 5.99 -5.52 -13.66
N ALA A 205 7.22 -5.65 -13.14
CA ALA A 205 8.45 -5.67 -13.93
C ALA A 205 8.44 -6.72 -15.06
N GLY A 206 7.81 -7.88 -14.82
CA GLY A 206 7.70 -8.95 -15.82
C GLY A 206 6.63 -8.71 -16.90
N SER A 207 5.89 -7.61 -16.85
CA SER A 207 4.76 -7.37 -17.77
C SER A 207 5.18 -6.84 -19.14
N ASN A 208 6.19 -5.97 -19.20
CA ASN A 208 6.77 -5.44 -20.43
C ASN A 208 8.13 -4.76 -20.15
N SER A 209 8.87 -4.44 -21.21
CA SER A 209 10.23 -3.90 -21.09
C SER A 209 10.31 -2.46 -20.55
N ALA A 210 9.23 -1.69 -20.53
CA ALA A 210 9.20 -0.36 -19.92
C ALA A 210 9.03 -0.46 -18.39
N GLU A 211 8.12 -1.31 -17.91
CA GLU A 211 7.97 -1.54 -16.46
C GLU A 211 9.20 -2.24 -15.88
N TYR A 212 9.78 -3.20 -16.61
CA TYR A 212 11.07 -3.79 -16.26
C TYR A 212 12.15 -2.73 -16.01
N TRP A 213 12.25 -1.76 -16.93
CA TRP A 213 13.20 -0.66 -16.79
C TRP A 213 12.93 0.19 -15.54
N ALA A 214 11.69 0.62 -15.34
CA ALA A 214 11.30 1.47 -14.22
C ALA A 214 11.52 0.78 -12.85
N GLU A 215 11.14 -0.50 -12.74
CA GLU A 215 11.28 -1.29 -11.51
C GLU A 215 12.75 -1.62 -11.21
N CYS A 216 13.56 -1.94 -12.23
CA CYS A 216 15.00 -2.09 -12.05
C CYS A 216 15.64 -0.77 -11.58
N ALA A 217 15.20 0.37 -12.10
CA ALA A 217 15.67 1.67 -11.65
C ALA A 217 15.23 2.00 -10.21
N GLN A 218 13.98 1.68 -9.84
CA GLN A 218 13.53 1.79 -8.44
C GLN A 218 14.41 0.93 -7.53
N ALA A 219 14.70 -0.32 -7.89
CA ALA A 219 15.57 -1.17 -7.08
C ALA A 219 16.99 -0.60 -7.00
N TYR A 220 17.52 -0.06 -8.11
CA TYR A 220 18.83 0.59 -8.13
C TYR A 220 18.91 1.83 -7.21
N PHE A 221 17.82 2.56 -7.00
CA PHE A 221 17.78 3.71 -6.09
C PHE A 221 17.21 3.39 -4.70
N ASP A 222 17.04 2.10 -4.37
CA ASP A 222 16.50 1.57 -3.10
C ASP A 222 15.05 2.01 -2.80
N THR A 223 14.22 2.06 -3.84
CA THR A 223 12.81 2.47 -3.74
C THR A 223 11.83 1.46 -4.33
N ASN A 224 12.21 0.20 -4.50
CA ASN A 224 11.30 -0.78 -5.08
C ASN A 224 10.49 -1.51 -4.01
N ARG A 225 9.17 -1.60 -4.24
CA ARG A 225 8.28 -2.41 -3.40
C ARG A 225 8.59 -3.89 -3.59
N ILE A 226 8.39 -4.68 -2.53
CA ILE A 226 8.62 -6.14 -2.56
C ILE A 226 7.45 -6.96 -2.04
N ASN A 227 7.44 -8.24 -2.43
CA ASN A 227 6.67 -9.33 -1.83
C ASN A 227 5.16 -9.07 -1.73
N ASN A 228 4.54 -8.65 -2.83
CA ASN A 228 3.08 -8.52 -2.92
C ASN A 228 2.54 -9.05 -4.27
N TRP A 229 1.23 -8.91 -4.51
CA TRP A 229 0.48 -9.46 -5.65
C TRP A 229 1.08 -9.15 -7.04
N ASN A 230 1.86 -8.06 -7.15
CA ASN A 230 2.51 -7.65 -8.38
C ASN A 230 4.00 -7.29 -8.24
N HIS A 231 4.64 -7.48 -7.09
CA HIS A 231 6.08 -7.19 -6.93
C HIS A 231 6.87 -8.41 -6.46
N GLY A 232 8.11 -8.50 -6.95
CA GLY A 232 9.05 -9.58 -6.67
C GLY A 232 9.80 -9.42 -5.33
N PRO A 233 10.88 -10.20 -5.12
CA PRO A 233 11.61 -10.22 -3.86
C PRO A 233 12.69 -9.13 -3.71
N ILE A 234 12.95 -8.34 -4.76
CA ILE A 234 14.08 -7.39 -4.79
C ILE A 234 13.61 -5.95 -4.60
N GLY A 235 14.19 -5.28 -3.61
CA GLY A 235 13.87 -3.90 -3.22
C GLY A 235 15.04 -2.91 -3.39
N GLY A 236 16.28 -3.41 -3.36
CA GLY A 236 17.48 -2.57 -3.33
C GLY A 236 18.56 -2.94 -4.35
N ARG A 237 19.53 -2.04 -4.51
CA ARG A 237 20.54 -2.08 -5.58
C ARG A 237 21.38 -3.36 -5.54
N GLU A 238 21.80 -3.76 -4.35
CA GLU A 238 22.65 -4.95 -4.18
C GLU A 238 21.86 -6.22 -4.47
N GLN A 239 20.57 -6.25 -4.13
CA GLN A 239 19.70 -7.37 -4.48
C GLN A 239 19.49 -7.45 -6.00
N LEU A 240 19.27 -6.32 -6.67
CA LEU A 240 19.18 -6.26 -8.13
C LEU A 240 20.46 -6.80 -8.79
N LYS A 241 21.63 -6.38 -8.31
CA LYS A 241 22.92 -6.82 -8.84
C LYS A 241 23.12 -8.34 -8.77
N ILE A 242 22.59 -8.99 -7.73
CA ILE A 242 22.66 -10.44 -7.55
C ILE A 242 21.57 -11.15 -8.37
N TYR A 243 20.33 -10.65 -8.31
CA TYR A 243 19.16 -11.28 -8.90
C TYR A 243 19.10 -11.13 -10.43
N ASP A 244 19.36 -9.93 -10.93
CA ASP A 244 19.43 -9.61 -12.36
C ASP A 244 20.63 -8.69 -12.67
N PRO A 245 21.84 -9.27 -12.83
CA PRO A 245 23.04 -8.52 -13.17
C PRO A 245 22.93 -7.73 -14.49
N GLN A 246 22.13 -8.19 -15.45
CA GLN A 246 21.96 -7.48 -16.74
C GLN A 246 21.06 -6.26 -16.58
N GLY A 247 19.97 -6.39 -15.81
CA GLY A 247 19.14 -5.26 -15.41
C GLY A 247 19.92 -4.22 -14.61
N TYR A 248 20.76 -4.66 -13.67
CA TYR A 248 21.67 -3.78 -12.94
C TYR A 248 22.60 -3.00 -13.88
N GLU A 249 23.27 -3.67 -14.83
CA GLU A 249 24.18 -3.01 -15.76
C GLU A 249 23.46 -2.08 -16.75
N LEU A 250 22.25 -2.43 -17.19
CA LEU A 250 21.41 -1.54 -17.99
C LEU A 250 21.16 -0.22 -17.26
N VAL A 251 20.74 -0.27 -15.98
CA VAL A 251 20.48 0.90 -15.15
C VAL A 251 21.74 1.70 -14.89
N ARG A 252 22.81 1.04 -14.44
CA ARG A 252 24.09 1.69 -14.14
C ARG A 252 24.64 2.46 -15.34
N THR A 253 24.60 1.85 -16.53
CA THR A 253 25.10 2.49 -17.76
C THR A 253 24.16 3.56 -18.32
N ALA A 254 22.84 3.42 -18.14
CA ALA A 254 21.87 4.42 -18.58
C ALA A 254 21.99 5.73 -17.78
N PHE A 255 22.12 5.64 -16.45
CA PHE A 255 22.26 6.81 -15.57
C PHE A 255 23.69 7.36 -15.50
N ASN A 256 24.71 6.53 -15.73
CA ASN A 256 26.11 6.93 -15.87
C ASN A 256 26.61 7.86 -14.75
N LEU A 257 26.19 7.59 -13.50
CA LEU A 257 26.60 8.37 -12.32
C LEU A 257 28.08 8.11 -12.00
N SER A 258 28.83 9.16 -11.72
CA SER A 258 30.17 9.02 -11.13
C SER A 258 30.06 8.60 -9.65
N PRO A 259 31.14 8.11 -9.01
CA PRO A 259 31.13 7.80 -7.58
C PRO A 259 30.69 8.97 -6.70
N GLU A 260 31.04 10.21 -7.07
CA GLU A 260 30.65 11.43 -6.36
C GLU A 260 29.17 11.81 -6.57
N GLN A 261 28.54 11.24 -7.61
CA GLN A 261 27.12 11.41 -7.93
C GLN A 261 26.29 10.20 -7.50
N ASP A 262 26.89 9.23 -6.81
CA ASP A 262 26.16 8.06 -6.34
C ASP A 262 25.05 8.49 -5.38
N TRP A 263 23.82 8.18 -5.75
CA TRP A 263 22.63 8.62 -5.04
C TRP A 263 21.76 7.42 -4.72
N ARG A 264 21.18 7.42 -3.52
CA ARG A 264 20.15 6.50 -3.06
C ARG A 264 19.03 7.34 -2.49
N TYR A 265 17.81 6.99 -2.83
CA TYR A 265 16.66 7.73 -2.32
C TYR A 265 16.56 7.56 -0.81
N THR A 266 16.30 8.67 -0.12
CA THR A 266 16.01 8.64 1.32
C THR A 266 14.63 9.26 1.52
N PRO A 267 13.64 8.50 2.01
CA PRO A 267 12.31 9.05 2.29
C PRO A 267 12.37 10.09 3.41
N LEU A 268 11.43 11.03 3.44
CA LEU A 268 11.36 12.06 4.49
C LEU A 268 11.05 11.49 5.86
N GLN A 269 10.37 10.34 5.91
CA GLN A 269 10.10 9.57 7.10
C GLN A 269 9.93 8.11 6.74
N LYS A 270 10.17 7.22 7.69
CA LYS A 270 9.89 5.79 7.54
C LYS A 270 8.38 5.59 7.50
N LEU A 271 7.90 4.81 6.53
CA LEU A 271 6.53 4.36 6.44
C LEU A 271 6.45 2.81 6.45
N PRO A 272 5.30 2.21 6.82
CA PRO A 272 4.11 2.87 7.38
C PRO A 272 4.42 3.53 8.73
N ALA A 273 3.65 4.57 9.08
CA ALA A 273 3.76 5.31 10.33
C ALA A 273 2.43 5.38 11.07
N VAL A 274 2.48 5.70 12.36
CA VAL A 274 1.32 6.05 13.17
C VAL A 274 1.16 7.56 13.19
N SER A 275 -0.06 8.02 12.97
CA SER A 275 -0.41 9.45 12.93
C SER A 275 -1.80 9.69 13.51
N PRO A 276 -2.19 10.93 13.83
CA PRO A 276 -3.59 11.25 14.07
C PRO A 276 -4.45 10.94 12.83
N PRO A 277 -5.71 10.49 13.00
CA PRO A 277 -6.60 10.24 11.86
C PRO A 277 -6.73 11.47 10.94
N PRO A 278 -6.45 11.31 9.63
CA PRO A 278 -6.62 12.41 8.69
C PRO A 278 -8.10 12.82 8.55
N ALA A 279 -8.35 14.12 8.51
CA ALA A 279 -9.72 14.69 8.49
C ALA A 279 -10.60 14.14 7.36
N LYS A 280 -10.01 13.82 6.19
CA LYS A 280 -10.73 13.28 5.03
C LYS A 280 -11.44 11.95 5.28
N PHE A 281 -11.03 11.20 6.30
CA PHE A 281 -11.66 9.92 6.64
C PHE A 281 -12.84 10.06 7.60
N ASN A 282 -13.14 11.26 8.11
CA ASN A 282 -14.25 11.54 9.03
C ASN A 282 -14.31 10.54 10.21
N ILE A 283 -13.14 10.27 10.82
CA ILE A 283 -13.00 9.34 11.93
C ILE A 283 -13.46 10.03 13.23
N ASP A 284 -14.15 9.28 14.09
CA ASP A 284 -14.60 9.78 15.39
C ASP A 284 -13.40 10.30 16.22
N PRO A 285 -13.48 11.50 16.82
CA PRO A 285 -12.39 12.09 17.61
C PRO A 285 -11.93 11.24 18.80
N TYR A 286 -12.69 10.22 19.20
CA TYR A 286 -12.22 9.20 20.13
C TYR A 286 -10.91 8.56 19.67
N TYR A 287 -10.79 8.24 18.38
CA TYR A 287 -9.58 7.65 17.83
C TYR A 287 -8.53 8.74 17.62
N THR A 288 -7.38 8.58 18.26
CA THR A 288 -6.25 9.52 18.18
C THR A 288 -5.06 8.95 17.42
N LYS A 289 -5.13 7.67 17.03
CA LYS A 289 -4.10 6.97 16.26
C LYS A 289 -4.69 6.32 15.03
N PHE A 290 -3.92 6.39 13.95
CA PHE A 290 -4.25 5.89 12.62
C PHE A 290 -2.98 5.36 11.96
N THR A 291 -3.10 4.22 11.29
CA THR A 291 -2.12 3.76 10.31
C THR A 291 -2.84 3.09 9.15
N TRP A 292 -2.24 3.13 7.95
CA TRP A 292 -2.87 2.68 6.72
C TRP A 292 -2.19 1.41 6.21
N ALA A 293 -2.85 0.27 6.35
CA ALA A 293 -2.32 -1.02 5.94
C ALA A 293 -2.73 -1.31 4.50
N ARG A 294 -1.97 -0.79 3.52
CA ARG A 294 -2.33 -0.87 2.09
C ARG A 294 -3.76 -0.39 1.84
N GLU A 295 -4.04 0.81 2.31
CA GLU A 295 -5.36 1.45 2.25
C GLU A 295 -6.41 0.93 3.25
N PHE A 296 -6.13 -0.14 4.00
CA PHE A 296 -7.01 -0.58 5.07
C PHE A 296 -6.82 0.27 6.33
N THR A 297 -7.93 0.72 6.93
CA THR A 297 -7.91 1.64 8.07
C THR A 297 -7.71 0.89 9.38
N VAL A 298 -6.62 1.19 10.07
CA VAL A 298 -6.33 0.68 11.43
C VAL A 298 -6.35 1.86 12.41
N LEU A 299 -7.16 1.76 13.46
CA LEU A 299 -7.43 2.81 14.43
C LEU A 299 -7.03 2.39 15.84
N GLY A 300 -6.71 3.38 16.67
CA GLY A 300 -6.48 3.19 18.09
C GLY A 300 -6.59 4.51 18.85
N ARG A 301 -6.55 4.43 20.18
CA ARG A 301 -6.45 5.60 21.05
C ARG A 301 -5.31 5.44 22.05
N GLN A 302 -5.40 4.44 22.93
CA GLN A 302 -4.36 4.16 23.94
C GLN A 302 -3.40 3.03 23.55
N ALA A 303 -3.65 2.32 22.44
CA ALA A 303 -2.71 1.33 21.91
C ALA A 303 -1.33 1.95 21.63
N SER A 304 -0.25 1.20 21.86
CA SER A 304 1.11 1.62 21.51
C SER A 304 1.31 1.75 20.00
N ASP A 305 2.26 2.58 19.55
CA ASP A 305 2.57 2.70 18.12
C ASP A 305 3.14 1.39 17.56
N GLU A 306 3.87 0.65 18.39
CA GLU A 306 4.37 -0.69 18.06
C GLU A 306 3.21 -1.64 17.75
N ALA A 307 2.17 -1.69 18.58
CA ALA A 307 0.99 -2.52 18.32
C ALA A 307 0.27 -2.11 17.05
N MET A 308 0.10 -0.80 16.82
CA MET A 308 -0.51 -0.27 15.59
C MET A 308 0.26 -0.73 14.34
N LEU A 309 1.58 -0.59 14.34
CA LEU A 309 2.43 -0.98 13.21
C LEU A 309 2.54 -2.50 13.05
N LYS A 310 2.52 -3.27 14.14
CA LYS A 310 2.49 -4.74 14.09
C LYS A 310 1.18 -5.26 13.51
N ALA A 311 0.04 -4.66 13.87
CA ALA A 311 -1.25 -4.96 13.25
C ALA A 311 -1.22 -4.62 11.75
N ASN A 312 -0.71 -3.44 11.39
CA ASN A 312 -0.54 -3.03 9.98
C ASN A 312 0.30 -4.06 9.20
N ASP A 313 1.49 -4.39 9.69
CA ASP A 313 2.39 -5.37 9.07
C ASP A 313 1.73 -6.74 8.90
N THR A 314 1.00 -7.20 9.91
CA THR A 314 0.26 -8.48 9.87
C THR A 314 -0.81 -8.47 8.76
N ILE A 315 -1.57 -7.38 8.63
CA ILE A 315 -2.58 -7.22 7.56
C ILE A 315 -1.90 -7.19 6.18
N ARG A 316 -0.84 -6.40 6.02
CA ARG A 316 -0.10 -6.29 4.74
C ARG A 316 0.39 -7.66 4.29
N LYS A 317 0.93 -8.46 5.22
CA LYS A 317 1.46 -9.78 4.92
C LYS A 317 0.32 -10.75 4.66
N MET A 318 -0.66 -10.88 5.55
CA MET A 318 -1.82 -11.77 5.33
C MET A 318 -2.47 -11.58 3.94
N PHE A 319 -2.56 -10.34 3.44
CA PHE A 319 -3.14 -10.03 2.13
C PHE A 319 -2.10 -9.72 1.03
N ALA A 320 -0.83 -10.10 1.22
CA ALA A 320 0.25 -9.78 0.29
C ALA A 320 -0.09 -10.18 -1.16
N TYR A 321 -0.66 -11.37 -1.34
CA TYR A 321 -1.04 -11.92 -2.65
C TYR A 321 -2.56 -11.94 -2.91
N ARG A 322 -3.36 -11.38 -2.00
CA ARG A 322 -4.84 -11.31 -2.07
C ARG A 322 -5.36 -9.91 -1.78
N HIS A 323 -4.77 -8.92 -2.43
CA HIS A 323 -5.19 -7.53 -2.27
C HIS A 323 -6.62 -7.28 -2.81
N ASP A 324 -7.13 -8.13 -3.70
CA ASP A 324 -8.54 -8.15 -4.10
C ASP A 324 -9.50 -8.39 -2.93
N ILE A 325 -9.11 -9.25 -1.97
CA ILE A 325 -9.88 -9.47 -0.75
C ILE A 325 -9.78 -8.25 0.16
N LEU A 326 -8.58 -7.72 0.37
CA LEU A 326 -8.39 -6.53 1.22
C LEU A 326 -9.21 -5.34 0.68
N LYS A 327 -9.25 -5.15 -0.65
CA LYS A 327 -10.07 -4.15 -1.32
C LYS A 327 -11.56 -4.38 -1.12
N ALA A 328 -12.02 -5.63 -1.12
CA ALA A 328 -13.41 -5.92 -0.80
C ALA A 328 -13.78 -5.53 0.65
N LEU A 329 -12.88 -5.78 1.62
CA LEU A 329 -13.06 -5.35 3.01
C LEU A 329 -13.07 -3.81 3.12
N ILE A 330 -12.17 -3.12 2.42
CA ILE A 330 -12.13 -1.65 2.37
C ILE A 330 -13.43 -1.10 1.78
N ALA A 331 -13.90 -1.67 0.66
CA ALA A 331 -15.12 -1.23 -0.02
C ALA A 331 -16.39 -1.47 0.81
N ASP A 332 -16.42 -2.54 1.62
CA ASP A 332 -17.50 -2.75 2.58
C ASP A 332 -17.45 -1.74 3.75
N GLY A 333 -16.31 -1.11 3.99
CA GLY A 333 -16.10 -0.12 5.06
C GLY A 333 -15.56 -0.73 6.35
N VAL A 334 -14.97 -1.93 6.28
CA VAL A 334 -14.39 -2.63 7.43
C VAL A 334 -13.19 -1.86 7.98
N LYS A 335 -13.09 -1.79 9.30
CA LYS A 335 -11.97 -1.17 10.02
C LYS A 335 -11.47 -2.08 11.13
N LEU A 336 -10.18 -2.00 11.45
CA LEU A 336 -9.60 -2.63 12.63
C LEU A 336 -9.37 -1.59 13.71
N VAL A 337 -9.79 -1.89 14.94
CA VAL A 337 -9.45 -1.13 16.14
C VAL A 337 -8.50 -1.95 17.01
N VAL A 338 -7.38 -1.36 17.39
CA VAL A 338 -6.46 -1.91 18.39
C VAL A 338 -6.71 -1.18 19.71
N LEU A 339 -7.13 -1.94 20.73
CA LEU A 339 -7.42 -1.42 22.07
C LEU A 339 -6.12 -1.27 22.88
N GLY A 340 -5.98 -0.15 23.58
CA GLY A 340 -5.00 0.01 24.66
C GLY A 340 -5.33 -0.85 25.88
N PRO A 341 -4.45 -0.92 26.91
CA PRO A 341 -4.55 -1.93 27.98
C PRO A 341 -5.83 -1.85 28.81
N ASP A 342 -6.42 -0.66 28.90
CA ASP A 342 -7.57 -0.38 29.77
C ASP A 342 -8.88 -0.15 28.99
N GLU A 343 -8.85 -0.27 27.65
CA GLU A 343 -9.99 0.01 26.77
C GLU A 343 -10.83 -1.27 26.52
N ARG A 344 -12.14 -1.17 26.38
CA ARG A 344 -13.03 -2.30 26.09
C ARG A 344 -14.07 -1.90 25.05
N LEU A 345 -14.86 -2.87 24.56
CA LEU A 345 -15.89 -2.59 23.55
C LEU A 345 -16.84 -1.46 23.98
N SER A 346 -17.25 -1.42 25.26
CA SER A 346 -18.12 -0.32 25.78
C SER A 346 -17.52 1.08 25.69
N ASP A 347 -16.21 1.25 25.51
CA ASP A 347 -15.58 2.56 25.38
C ASP A 347 -15.65 3.10 23.94
N LEU A 348 -15.82 2.23 22.95
CA LEU A 348 -15.79 2.61 21.53
C LEU A 348 -17.05 3.38 21.11
N PRO A 349 -16.93 4.40 20.24
CA PRO A 349 -18.06 5.19 19.80
C PRO A 349 -19.14 4.38 19.08
N GLU A 350 -18.77 3.30 18.40
CA GLU A 350 -19.67 2.39 17.67
C GLU A 350 -20.69 1.69 18.61
N PHE A 351 -20.33 1.46 19.88
CA PHE A 351 -21.17 0.74 20.86
C PHE A 351 -21.93 1.66 21.83
N LYS A 352 -21.90 2.98 21.61
CA LYS A 352 -22.66 3.94 22.44
C LYS A 352 -24.17 3.93 22.17
N LYS A 353 -24.61 3.34 21.06
CA LYS A 353 -26.02 3.12 20.73
C LYS A 353 -26.36 1.65 20.96
N PRO A 354 -27.60 1.29 21.34
CA PRO A 354 -27.97 -0.10 21.53
C PRO A 354 -27.91 -0.84 20.19
N THR A 355 -26.84 -1.60 19.99
CA THR A 355 -26.64 -2.51 18.86
C THR A 355 -26.52 -3.92 19.39
N GLU A 356 -27.25 -4.83 18.73
CA GLU A 356 -27.39 -6.27 18.98
C GLU A 356 -27.82 -6.69 20.40
N LYS A 357 -28.72 -7.68 20.45
CA LYS A 357 -28.91 -8.46 21.68
C LYS A 357 -27.70 -9.39 21.78
N TYR A 358 -27.06 -9.44 22.95
CA TYR A 358 -26.04 -10.42 23.37
C TYR A 358 -24.55 -10.15 23.06
N LEU A 359 -24.12 -8.89 22.88
CA LEU A 359 -22.69 -8.55 22.85
C LEU A 359 -22.13 -8.32 24.28
N ASP A 360 -21.03 -9.01 24.64
CA ASP A 360 -20.29 -8.71 25.87
C ASP A 360 -19.47 -7.44 25.70
N LEU A 361 -20.01 -6.31 26.18
CA LEU A 361 -19.36 -5.00 26.08
C LEU A 361 -18.12 -4.84 26.99
N ASN A 362 -17.80 -5.83 27.82
CA ASN A 362 -16.54 -5.87 28.57
C ASN A 362 -15.42 -6.60 27.82
N ALA A 363 -15.73 -7.28 26.72
CA ALA A 363 -14.73 -7.94 25.90
C ALA A 363 -13.72 -6.92 25.34
N ARG A 364 -12.53 -7.44 24.99
CA ARG A 364 -11.45 -6.71 24.31
C ARG A 364 -11.18 -7.26 22.91
N PHE A 365 -12.17 -7.97 22.38
CA PHE A 365 -12.10 -8.68 21.12
C PHE A 365 -13.48 -8.66 20.45
N LEU A 366 -13.50 -8.51 19.13
CA LEU A 366 -14.72 -8.57 18.33
C LEU A 366 -14.43 -9.13 16.94
N ASP A 367 -15.13 -10.21 16.61
CA ASP A 367 -15.19 -10.74 15.25
C ASP A 367 -16.06 -9.87 14.35
N TYR A 368 -15.83 -9.97 13.04
CA TYR A 368 -16.64 -9.27 12.04
C TYR A 368 -18.14 -9.56 12.20
N SER A 369 -18.94 -8.50 12.17
CA SER A 369 -20.38 -8.58 11.87
C SER A 369 -20.73 -7.59 10.75
N PRO A 370 -21.71 -7.90 9.89
CA PRO A 370 -22.21 -6.95 8.90
C PRO A 370 -22.79 -5.66 9.50
N ASP A 371 -23.26 -5.71 10.74
CA ASP A 371 -23.91 -4.60 11.43
C ASP A 371 -22.89 -3.56 11.94
N THR A 372 -21.79 -4.03 12.53
CA THR A 372 -20.75 -3.13 13.08
C THR A 372 -19.67 -2.79 12.06
N LYS A 373 -19.36 -3.72 11.14
CA LYS A 373 -18.23 -3.63 10.20
C LYS A 373 -16.90 -3.31 10.91
N LEU A 374 -16.81 -3.70 12.17
CA LEU A 374 -15.72 -3.37 13.06
C LEU A 374 -15.03 -4.65 13.51
N LEU A 375 -13.71 -4.70 13.35
CA LEU A 375 -12.87 -5.72 13.93
C LEU A 375 -12.17 -5.10 15.14
N VAL A 376 -12.10 -5.81 16.25
CA VAL A 376 -11.45 -5.28 17.47
C VAL A 376 -10.51 -6.31 18.05
N VAL A 377 -9.30 -5.89 18.39
CA VAL A 377 -8.28 -6.71 19.05
C VAL A 377 -7.60 -5.93 20.18
N GLY A 378 -7.16 -6.62 21.22
CA GLY A 378 -6.34 -6.05 22.29
C GLY A 378 -4.86 -5.96 21.87
N GLN A 379 -4.16 -4.88 22.22
CA GLN A 379 -2.74 -4.76 21.88
C GLN A 379 -1.86 -5.86 22.48
N GLU A 380 -2.24 -6.41 23.63
CA GLU A 380 -1.60 -7.54 24.29
C GLU A 380 -1.61 -8.79 23.42
N ASN A 381 -2.64 -8.96 22.58
CA ASN A 381 -2.69 -10.04 21.62
C ASN A 381 -1.85 -9.72 20.36
N VAL A 382 -1.89 -8.47 19.90
CA VAL A 382 -1.09 -8.02 18.75
C VAL A 382 0.42 -8.17 18.99
N LEU A 383 0.85 -7.87 20.22
CA LEU A 383 2.26 -7.92 20.64
C LEU A 383 2.65 -9.22 21.35
N GLY A 384 1.68 -10.04 21.74
CA GLY A 384 1.92 -11.26 22.53
C GLY A 384 2.82 -12.25 21.80
N ASP A 385 3.70 -12.94 22.52
CA ASP A 385 4.58 -13.96 21.96
C ASP A 385 3.87 -15.32 21.90
N LEU A 386 3.70 -15.90 20.70
CA LEU A 386 3.04 -17.20 20.52
C LEU A 386 3.85 -18.38 21.10
N ASN A 387 5.09 -18.14 21.52
CA ASN A 387 5.88 -19.12 22.26
C ASN A 387 5.60 -19.10 23.77
N ASP A 388 4.90 -18.09 24.29
CA ASP A 388 4.47 -18.05 25.69
C ASP A 388 3.34 -19.07 25.89
N PRO A 389 3.44 -20.02 26.85
CA PRO A 389 2.40 -21.00 27.15
C PRO A 389 1.02 -20.42 27.50
N HIS A 390 0.94 -19.15 27.87
CA HIS A 390 -0.29 -18.44 28.20
C HIS A 390 -0.81 -17.55 27.06
N SER A 391 -0.09 -17.47 25.93
CA SER A 391 -0.55 -16.76 24.76
C SER A 391 -1.75 -17.46 24.10
N THR A 392 -2.55 -16.67 23.40
CA THR A 392 -3.63 -17.16 22.55
C THR A 392 -3.22 -17.05 21.08
N GLU A 393 -4.09 -17.47 20.18
CA GLU A 393 -3.92 -17.26 18.74
C GLU A 393 -3.77 -15.78 18.37
N CYS A 394 -3.20 -15.50 17.18
CA CYS A 394 -3.15 -14.16 16.62
C CYS A 394 -4.57 -13.69 16.25
N GLN A 395 -5.16 -12.84 17.08
CA GLN A 395 -6.52 -12.34 16.89
C GLN A 395 -6.64 -11.50 15.62
N VAL A 396 -5.58 -10.80 15.18
CA VAL A 396 -5.61 -10.08 13.90
C VAL A 396 -5.89 -11.04 12.75
N ILE A 397 -5.16 -12.16 12.65
CA ILE A 397 -5.40 -13.15 11.59
C ILE A 397 -6.79 -13.77 11.74
N ARG A 398 -7.22 -14.08 12.98
CA ARG A 398 -8.54 -14.66 13.27
C ARG A 398 -9.69 -13.78 12.79
N VAL A 399 -9.73 -12.50 13.21
CA VAL A 399 -10.83 -11.59 12.84
C VAL A 399 -10.87 -11.34 11.34
N PHE A 400 -9.71 -11.28 10.68
CA PHE A 400 -9.63 -11.12 9.23
C PHE A 400 -10.03 -12.39 8.46
N ALA A 401 -9.71 -13.58 8.97
CA ALA A 401 -10.16 -14.84 8.37
C ALA A 401 -11.69 -14.91 8.31
N LYS A 402 -12.36 -14.53 9.41
CA LYS A 402 -13.81 -14.45 9.50
C LYS A 402 -14.39 -13.32 8.65
N ALA A 403 -13.81 -12.12 8.69
CA ALA A 403 -14.23 -10.99 7.87
C ALA A 403 -14.18 -11.32 6.37
N LEU A 404 -13.09 -11.96 5.93
CA LEU A 404 -12.93 -12.45 4.56
C LEU A 404 -14.12 -13.34 4.18
N TYR A 405 -14.46 -14.34 5.00
CA TYR A 405 -15.59 -15.23 4.72
C TYR A 405 -16.88 -14.44 4.50
N TYR A 406 -17.26 -13.59 5.45
CA TYR A 406 -18.55 -12.90 5.40
C TYR A 406 -18.64 -11.85 4.30
N VAL A 407 -17.57 -11.10 4.05
CA VAL A 407 -17.56 -10.02 3.04
C VAL A 407 -17.37 -10.58 1.64
N THR A 408 -16.64 -11.69 1.51
CA THR A 408 -16.19 -12.17 0.20
C THR A 408 -16.78 -13.51 -0.22
N GLY A 409 -16.86 -14.47 0.70
CA GLY A 409 -17.26 -15.85 0.41
C GLY A 409 -18.75 -16.07 0.13
N THR A 410 -19.59 -15.07 0.39
CA THR A 410 -21.06 -15.16 0.25
C THR A 410 -21.62 -14.28 -0.87
N ARG A 411 -20.75 -13.57 -1.59
CA ARG A 411 -21.15 -12.68 -2.68
C ARG A 411 -21.80 -13.46 -3.82
N SER A 412 -22.71 -12.83 -4.56
CA SER A 412 -23.24 -13.43 -5.78
C SER A 412 -22.14 -13.64 -6.82
N VAL A 413 -22.27 -14.71 -7.60
CA VAL A 413 -21.43 -14.95 -8.78
C VAL A 413 -21.56 -13.77 -9.72
N ASP A 414 -20.42 -13.22 -10.13
CA ASP A 414 -20.38 -12.27 -11.23
C ASP A 414 -20.10 -13.06 -12.51
N PRO A 415 -21.09 -13.26 -13.40
CA PRO A 415 -20.92 -14.07 -14.61
C PRO A 415 -19.95 -13.44 -15.60
N ASN A 416 -19.67 -12.14 -15.45
CA ASN A 416 -18.79 -11.41 -16.32
C ASN A 416 -17.37 -11.29 -15.77
N TRP A 417 -17.09 -11.75 -14.54
CA TRP A 417 -15.79 -11.55 -13.90
C TRP A 417 -14.66 -11.93 -14.84
N ASP A 418 -14.58 -13.20 -15.25
CA ASP A 418 -13.50 -13.71 -16.11
C ASP A 418 -13.52 -13.15 -17.54
N SER A 419 -14.66 -12.64 -18.01
CA SER A 419 -14.85 -12.10 -19.36
C SER A 419 -14.71 -10.57 -19.44
N ARG A 420 -14.53 -9.87 -18.31
CA ARG A 420 -14.33 -8.42 -18.26
C ARG A 420 -13.14 -8.04 -19.16
N PRO A 421 -13.27 -6.97 -19.98
CA PRO A 421 -12.14 -6.46 -20.75
C PRO A 421 -10.97 -6.10 -19.82
N ARG A 422 -9.74 -6.53 -20.17
CA ARG A 422 -8.50 -6.29 -19.37
C ARG A 422 -8.32 -4.86 -18.89
N ARG A 423 -8.79 -3.86 -19.65
CA ARG A 423 -8.75 -2.43 -19.32
C ARG A 423 -9.62 -1.99 -18.12
N ILE A 424 -10.48 -2.87 -17.61
CA ILE A 424 -11.34 -2.63 -16.45
C ILE A 424 -10.76 -3.27 -15.19
N TRP A 425 -9.89 -4.27 -15.34
CA TRP A 425 -9.29 -4.97 -14.22
C TRP A 425 -8.28 -4.07 -13.52
N GLN A 426 -8.43 -3.97 -12.21
CA GLN A 426 -7.38 -3.41 -11.38
C GLN A 426 -6.24 -4.43 -11.26
N GLN A 427 -5.01 -3.94 -11.07
CA GLN A 427 -3.82 -4.81 -11.05
C GLN A 427 -3.88 -5.90 -9.97
N TYR A 428 -4.58 -5.63 -8.87
CA TYR A 428 -4.77 -6.58 -7.77
C TYR A 428 -5.80 -7.67 -8.03
N GLU A 429 -6.57 -7.58 -9.11
CA GLU A 429 -7.58 -8.57 -9.52
C GLU A 429 -7.02 -9.55 -10.56
N LEU A 430 -5.79 -9.33 -11.05
CA LEU A 430 -5.17 -10.17 -12.06
C LEU A 430 -4.71 -11.51 -11.48
N ARG A 431 -5.06 -12.61 -12.17
CA ARG A 431 -4.63 -13.99 -11.87
C ARG A 431 -5.11 -14.54 -10.52
N VAL A 432 -6.19 -13.97 -9.99
CA VAL A 432 -6.87 -14.47 -8.78
C VAL A 432 -8.30 -14.88 -9.12
N LYS A 433 -8.80 -15.87 -8.39
CA LYS A 433 -10.20 -16.25 -8.43
C LYS A 433 -10.97 -15.37 -7.46
N ARG A 434 -11.96 -14.64 -7.96
CA ARG A 434 -12.88 -13.88 -7.10
C ARG A 434 -13.62 -14.83 -6.18
N LEU A 435 -13.57 -14.52 -4.88
CA LEU A 435 -14.40 -15.22 -3.91
C LEU A 435 -15.86 -14.75 -4.03
N ASP A 436 -16.75 -15.72 -4.07
CA ASP A 436 -18.20 -15.62 -4.14
C ASP A 436 -18.82 -16.89 -3.53
N ILE A 437 -20.14 -17.05 -3.63
CA ILE A 437 -20.91 -18.15 -3.03
C ILE A 437 -20.35 -19.56 -3.30
N ARG A 438 -19.63 -19.77 -4.42
CA ARG A 438 -18.99 -21.05 -4.73
C ARG A 438 -17.88 -21.42 -3.74
N PHE A 439 -17.24 -20.41 -3.13
CA PHE A 439 -16.30 -20.61 -2.02
C PHE A 439 -17.04 -21.11 -0.78
N ASP A 440 -18.18 -20.50 -0.40
CA ASP A 440 -18.99 -20.97 0.73
C ASP A 440 -19.52 -22.40 0.52
N GLU A 441 -20.01 -22.70 -0.68
CA GLU A 441 -20.43 -24.06 -1.06
C GLU A 441 -19.28 -25.05 -0.87
N LYS A 442 -18.08 -24.72 -1.37
CA LYS A 442 -16.91 -25.59 -1.23
C LYS A 442 -16.49 -25.75 0.24
N LEU A 443 -16.47 -24.66 1.00
CA LEU A 443 -16.15 -24.67 2.43
C LEU A 443 -17.14 -25.55 3.20
N LYS A 444 -18.44 -25.46 2.87
CA LYS A 444 -19.47 -26.30 3.46
C LYS A 444 -19.24 -27.79 3.18
N GLU A 445 -18.95 -28.15 1.93
CA GLU A 445 -18.66 -29.55 1.57
C GLU A 445 -17.50 -30.14 2.36
N ILE A 446 -16.39 -29.40 2.45
CA ILE A 446 -15.19 -29.89 3.17
C ILE A 446 -15.43 -29.91 4.68
N TYR A 447 -16.18 -28.95 5.23
CA TYR A 447 -16.56 -28.94 6.64
C TYR A 447 -17.42 -30.16 6.99
N ASP A 448 -18.50 -30.41 6.23
CA ASP A 448 -19.38 -31.56 6.47
C ASP A 448 -18.58 -32.89 6.38
N SER A 449 -17.66 -32.99 5.41
CA SER A 449 -16.72 -34.11 5.27
C SER A 449 -15.82 -34.26 6.50
N ALA A 450 -15.18 -33.19 6.97
CA ALA A 450 -14.31 -33.21 8.15
C ALA A 450 -15.07 -33.60 9.42
N MET A 451 -16.28 -33.04 9.63
CA MET A 451 -17.13 -33.39 10.76
C MET A 451 -17.58 -34.85 10.71
N SER A 452 -17.89 -35.40 9.53
CA SER A 452 -18.24 -36.81 9.36
C SER A 452 -17.10 -37.77 9.70
N LYS A 453 -15.85 -37.32 9.50
CA LYS A 453 -14.62 -38.05 9.85
C LYS A 453 -14.23 -37.85 11.32
N GLY A 454 -14.97 -37.04 12.08
CA GLY A 454 -14.67 -36.73 13.48
C GLY A 454 -13.44 -35.86 13.67
N LEU A 455 -13.02 -35.11 12.64
CA LEU A 455 -11.93 -34.14 12.74
C LEU A 455 -12.33 -32.99 13.66
N TRP A 456 -11.31 -32.28 14.17
CA TRP A 456 -11.42 -31.08 15.00
C TRP A 456 -12.16 -31.22 16.33
N LYS A 457 -12.54 -32.44 16.73
CA LYS A 457 -13.28 -32.70 17.97
C LYS A 457 -12.62 -32.06 19.18
N GLY A 458 -13.37 -31.26 19.94
CA GLY A 458 -12.86 -30.55 21.13
C GLY A 458 -12.22 -29.20 20.85
N THR A 459 -12.26 -28.71 19.61
CA THR A 459 -11.83 -27.36 19.23
C THR A 459 -13.02 -26.49 18.81
N ALA A 460 -12.83 -25.19 18.65
CA ALA A 460 -13.87 -24.27 18.14
C ALA A 460 -14.33 -24.63 16.71
N ALA A 461 -13.48 -25.27 15.90
CA ALA A 461 -13.77 -25.62 14.51
C ALA A 461 -14.98 -26.57 14.33
N VAL A 462 -15.49 -27.23 15.38
CA VAL A 462 -16.71 -28.06 15.28
C VAL A 462 -18.01 -27.29 15.39
N ASN A 463 -17.96 -26.02 15.80
CA ASN A 463 -19.16 -25.23 16.06
C ASN A 463 -19.84 -24.85 14.74
N ASP A 464 -19.06 -24.40 13.76
CA ASP A 464 -19.52 -24.07 12.42
C ASP A 464 -18.35 -23.99 11.42
N ARG A 465 -18.70 -23.86 10.14
CA ARG A 465 -17.73 -23.82 9.04
C ARG A 465 -16.87 -22.55 9.00
N VAL A 466 -17.31 -21.47 9.64
CA VAL A 466 -16.56 -20.20 9.73
C VAL A 466 -15.48 -20.32 10.79
N GLU A 467 -15.77 -20.96 11.92
CA GLU A 467 -14.76 -21.35 12.92
C GLU A 467 -13.74 -22.32 12.31
N TYR A 468 -14.21 -23.36 11.63
CA TYR A 468 -13.35 -24.30 10.90
C TYR A 468 -12.41 -23.60 9.91
N TRP A 469 -12.93 -22.64 9.14
CA TRP A 469 -12.13 -21.81 8.25
C TRP A 469 -11.09 -20.99 9.00
N ALA A 470 -11.47 -20.32 10.09
CA ALA A 470 -10.57 -19.48 10.88
C ALA A 470 -9.40 -20.29 11.47
N GLU A 471 -9.67 -21.48 12.02
CA GLU A 471 -8.62 -22.38 12.54
C GLU A 471 -7.66 -22.84 11.44
N GLY A 472 -8.17 -23.14 10.23
CA GLY A 472 -7.35 -23.46 9.07
C GLY A 472 -6.42 -22.31 8.66
N VAL A 473 -6.92 -21.08 8.61
CA VAL A 473 -6.13 -19.89 8.28
C VAL A 473 -5.07 -19.60 9.36
N LEU A 474 -5.42 -19.74 10.64
CA LEU A 474 -4.48 -19.59 11.74
C LEU A 474 -3.35 -20.61 11.64
N ALA A 475 -3.66 -21.89 11.45
CA ALA A 475 -2.64 -22.93 11.29
C ALA A 475 -1.79 -22.69 10.03
N TYR A 476 -2.38 -22.24 8.92
CA TYR A 476 -1.65 -21.96 7.68
C TYR A 476 -0.56 -20.90 7.84
N PHE A 477 -0.82 -19.87 8.67
CA PHE A 477 0.15 -18.81 8.96
C PHE A 477 0.97 -19.05 10.22
N ASP A 478 0.94 -20.25 10.81
CA ASP A 478 1.63 -20.58 12.07
C ASP A 478 1.21 -19.62 13.22
N ALA A 479 -0.08 -19.30 13.29
CA ALA A 479 -0.64 -18.22 14.08
C ALA A 479 -1.61 -18.68 15.20
N THR A 480 -1.69 -19.98 15.46
CA THR A 480 -2.62 -20.57 16.46
C THR A 480 -2.18 -20.35 17.90
N GLY A 481 -0.88 -20.15 18.15
CA GLY A 481 -0.32 -20.19 19.50
C GLY A 481 -0.35 -21.59 20.13
N PRO A 482 -0.13 -21.70 21.45
CA PRO A 482 -0.10 -22.97 22.18
C PRO A 482 -1.52 -23.50 22.41
N VAL A 483 -2.02 -24.29 21.46
CA VAL A 483 -3.34 -24.93 21.56
C VAL A 483 -3.22 -26.43 21.82
N ALA A 484 -4.17 -26.96 22.60
CA ALA A 484 -4.28 -28.40 22.82
C ALA A 484 -4.61 -29.12 21.50
N PRO A 485 -4.14 -30.37 21.30
CA PRO A 485 -4.50 -31.13 20.12
C PRO A 485 -6.01 -31.42 20.10
N PRO A 486 -6.64 -31.47 18.90
CA PRO A 486 -7.97 -32.03 18.78
C PRO A 486 -8.04 -33.42 19.40
N ASN A 487 -9.18 -33.77 20.02
CA ASN A 487 -9.36 -35.00 20.81
C ASN A 487 -9.13 -36.30 20.02
N ASN A 488 -9.09 -36.25 18.69
CA ASN A 488 -8.86 -37.40 17.81
C ASN A 488 -7.39 -37.52 17.36
N THR A 489 -6.48 -36.69 17.85
CA THR A 489 -5.03 -36.75 17.56
C THR A 489 -4.21 -36.40 18.80
N THR A 490 -2.94 -36.79 18.82
CA THR A 490 -1.98 -36.43 19.87
C THR A 490 -1.14 -35.20 19.52
N HIS A 491 -1.29 -34.65 18.31
CA HIS A 491 -0.48 -33.54 17.81
C HIS A 491 -1.36 -32.30 17.58
N SER A 492 -0.88 -31.14 18.07
CA SER A 492 -1.56 -29.86 17.85
C SER A 492 -1.41 -29.41 16.40
N ILE A 493 -2.48 -28.83 15.84
CA ILE A 493 -2.53 -28.38 14.45
C ILE A 493 -2.16 -26.89 14.42
N THR A 494 -0.86 -26.61 14.50
CA THR A 494 -0.32 -25.26 14.76
C THR A 494 0.45 -24.67 13.59
N THR A 495 0.77 -25.49 12.58
CA THR A 495 1.46 -25.07 11.36
C THR A 495 0.77 -25.57 10.11
N ARG A 496 1.07 -24.97 8.95
CA ARG A 496 0.50 -25.42 7.68
C ARG A 496 0.86 -26.86 7.32
N GLU A 497 2.02 -27.34 7.75
CA GLU A 497 2.42 -28.74 7.55
C GLU A 497 1.54 -29.67 8.38
N THR A 498 1.31 -29.33 9.65
CA THR A 498 0.42 -30.13 10.52
C THR A 498 -1.02 -30.09 10.02
N LEU A 499 -1.47 -28.94 9.48
CA LEU A 499 -2.77 -28.80 8.84
C LEU A 499 -2.86 -29.68 7.59
N ALA A 500 -1.88 -29.62 6.68
CA ALA A 500 -1.85 -30.42 5.47
C ALA A 500 -1.88 -31.93 5.75
N ALA A 501 -1.21 -32.37 6.83
CA ALA A 501 -1.20 -33.77 7.24
C ALA A 501 -2.52 -34.21 7.90
N TYR A 502 -3.15 -33.33 8.67
CA TYR A 502 -4.34 -33.66 9.45
C TYR A 502 -5.65 -33.46 8.68
N ASP A 503 -5.78 -32.33 8.00
CA ASP A 503 -6.95 -31.92 7.22
C ASP A 503 -6.52 -31.36 5.85
N PRO A 504 -6.15 -32.24 4.90
CA PRO A 504 -5.65 -31.84 3.59
C PRO A 504 -6.68 -31.05 2.76
N ASP A 505 -7.98 -31.29 2.97
CA ASP A 505 -9.05 -30.58 2.27
C ASP A 505 -9.14 -29.12 2.73
N LEU A 506 -9.04 -28.86 4.05
CA LEU A 506 -8.95 -27.50 4.59
C LEU A 506 -7.64 -26.82 4.16
N PHE A 507 -6.51 -27.52 4.26
CA PHE A 507 -5.23 -26.98 3.81
C PHE A 507 -5.28 -26.52 2.35
N ALA A 508 -5.81 -27.36 1.46
CA ALA A 508 -5.88 -27.04 0.03
C ALA A 508 -6.74 -25.80 -0.23
N LEU A 509 -7.89 -25.66 0.45
CA LEU A 509 -8.75 -24.49 0.31
C LEU A 509 -8.06 -23.21 0.82
N VAL A 510 -7.35 -23.29 1.95
CA VAL A 510 -6.60 -22.14 2.50
C VAL A 510 -5.42 -21.78 1.60
N ASP A 511 -4.66 -22.76 1.10
CA ASP A 511 -3.51 -22.53 0.21
C ASP A 511 -3.93 -21.88 -1.12
N GLU A 512 -5.01 -22.38 -1.75
CA GLU A 512 -5.60 -21.76 -2.95
C GLU A 512 -6.04 -20.32 -2.64
N THR A 513 -6.70 -20.12 -1.50
CA THR A 513 -7.26 -18.82 -1.14
C THR A 513 -6.16 -17.81 -0.83
N MET A 514 -5.14 -18.15 -0.06
CA MET A 514 -4.11 -17.19 0.36
C MET A 514 -3.03 -16.96 -0.70
N ALA A 515 -2.93 -17.81 -1.72
CA ALA A 515 -2.12 -17.61 -2.92
C ALA A 515 -0.61 -17.38 -2.66
N TYR A 516 -0.07 -18.01 -1.61
CA TYR A 516 1.35 -17.97 -1.26
C TYR A 516 2.19 -18.99 -2.03
N ASN A 517 1.57 -20.00 -2.62
CA ASN A 517 2.26 -21.05 -3.36
C ASN A 517 3.10 -20.48 -4.51
N GLY A 518 4.39 -20.82 -4.53
CA GLY A 518 5.35 -20.30 -5.52
C GLY A 518 5.72 -18.83 -5.36
N LYS A 519 5.38 -18.20 -4.23
CA LYS A 519 5.73 -16.82 -3.88
C LYS A 519 6.68 -16.77 -2.69
N VAL A 520 7.04 -15.56 -2.24
CA VAL A 520 7.85 -15.41 -1.03
C VAL A 520 6.99 -15.78 0.17
N ASP A 521 7.41 -16.83 0.88
CA ASP A 521 6.67 -17.37 2.00
C ASP A 521 6.62 -16.38 3.17
N TRP A 522 5.51 -16.43 3.92
CA TRP A 522 5.36 -15.75 5.19
C TRP A 522 4.67 -16.65 6.20
N ARG A 523 5.23 -16.63 7.41
CA ARG A 523 4.67 -17.24 8.62
C ARG A 523 4.64 -16.17 9.69
N TYR A 524 3.56 -16.15 10.46
CA TYR A 524 3.41 -15.24 11.58
C TYR A 524 4.52 -15.54 12.59
N ARG A 525 5.25 -14.49 12.96
CA ARG A 525 6.28 -14.53 13.99
C ARG A 525 6.11 -13.32 14.87
N THR A 526 6.25 -13.53 16.16
CA THR A 526 6.06 -12.53 17.20
C THR A 526 7.29 -11.67 17.44
N SER A 527 8.45 -12.06 16.89
CA SER A 527 9.67 -11.26 16.99
C SER A 527 9.54 -9.91 16.26
N VAL A 528 9.86 -8.87 17.04
CA VAL A 528 9.92 -7.43 16.75
C VAL A 528 10.56 -7.14 15.39
N LEU A 529 9.95 -6.20 14.66
CA LEU A 529 10.58 -5.47 13.56
C LEU A 529 11.97 -5.00 14.03
N LYS A 530 13.06 -5.66 13.61
CA LYS A 530 14.42 -5.13 13.76
C LYS A 530 14.73 -4.15 12.63
#